data_AF-A0A8J7HP63-F1
#
_entry.id   AF-A0A8J7HP63-F1
#
_cell.length_a   1.000
_cell.length_b   1.000
_cell.length_c   1.000
_cell.angle_alpha   90.00
_cell.angle_beta   90.00
_cell.angle_gamma   90.00
#
_symmetry.space_group_name_H-M   'P 1'
#
loop_
_entity.id
_entity.type
_entity.pdbx_description
1 polymer ?
#
loop_
_entity_poly.entity_id
_entity_poly.type
_entity_poly.pdbx_seq_one_letter_code
_entity_poly.pdbx_strand_id
1 'polypeptide(L)'
;MLARLLVLVVVFAVYYSNSLPAQAAKNIDPYIARYLHVTQPIALEMDNQGNTRLFSPQELSVGKKLFESNCINCHVGGATLPDPEVSLSLEKLQKANPPRDRINALVTFMRQPMTYDGSQETYGCRELPPSLLSQQQLETIAAFILTAAQKAPGWGTESF
;
A
#
# COMPACT_ATOMS: atom_id res chain seq x y z
N MET A 1 -8.88 49.78 -26.54
CA MET A 1 -8.77 49.36 -25.13
C MET A 1 -9.33 47.96 -24.88
N LEU A 2 -10.52 47.60 -25.39
CA LEU A 2 -11.12 46.26 -25.22
C LEU A 2 -10.22 45.09 -25.64
N ALA A 3 -9.55 45.15 -26.80
CA ALA A 3 -8.72 44.06 -27.30
C ALA A 3 -7.51 43.73 -26.40
N ARG A 4 -6.92 44.74 -25.73
CA ARG A 4 -5.82 44.54 -24.77
C ARG A 4 -6.31 43.91 -23.47
N LEU A 5 -7.53 44.25 -23.04
CA LEU A 5 -8.17 43.64 -21.87
C LEU A 5 -8.49 42.16 -22.12
N LEU A 6 -8.97 41.84 -23.33
CA LEU A 6 -9.31 40.48 -23.75
C LEU A 6 -8.09 39.56 -23.80
N VAL A 7 -6.96 40.05 -24.30
CA VAL A 7 -5.68 39.32 -24.30
C VAL A 7 -5.17 39.06 -22.87
N LEU A 8 -5.27 40.05 -21.97
CA LEU A 8 -4.88 39.87 -20.58
C LEU A 8 -5.74 38.82 -19.87
N VAL A 9 -7.06 38.82 -20.10
CA VAL A 9 -7.97 37.82 -19.52
C VAL A 9 -7.68 36.42 -20.04
N VAL A 10 -7.38 36.27 -21.34
CA VAL A 10 -7.01 34.97 -21.92
C VAL A 10 -5.67 34.47 -21.37
N VAL A 11 -4.66 35.33 -21.27
CA VAL A 11 -3.36 34.96 -20.68
C VAL A 11 -3.50 34.57 -19.20
N PHE A 12 -4.31 35.30 -18.43
CA PHE A 12 -4.60 34.96 -17.04
C PHE A 12 -5.37 33.63 -16.94
N ALA A 13 -6.39 33.41 -17.77
CA ALA A 13 -7.14 32.15 -17.78
C ALA A 13 -6.27 30.95 -18.18
N VAL A 14 -5.36 31.12 -19.16
CA VAL A 14 -4.40 30.09 -19.57
C VAL A 14 -3.38 29.84 -18.45
N TYR A 15 -2.88 30.87 -17.78
CA TYR A 15 -1.95 30.71 -16.66
C TYR A 15 -2.58 29.93 -15.49
N TYR A 16 -3.83 30.22 -15.13
CA TYR A 16 -4.53 29.53 -14.04
C TYR A 16 -4.98 28.10 -14.39
N SER A 17 -5.28 27.81 -15.66
CA SER A 17 -5.68 26.46 -16.09
C SER A 17 -4.51 25.48 -16.20
N ASN A 18 -3.27 25.96 -16.43
CA ASN A 18 -2.09 25.10 -16.48
C ASN A 18 -1.55 24.65 -15.10
N SER A 19 -1.99 25.28 -13.99
CA SER A 19 -1.50 24.94 -12.64
C SER A 19 -2.22 23.76 -11.95
N LEU A 20 -3.39 23.32 -12.44
CA LEU A 20 -4.24 22.33 -11.77
C LEU A 20 -3.62 20.92 -11.58
N PRO A 21 -2.88 20.32 -12.53
CA PRO A 21 -2.41 18.94 -12.35
C PRO A 21 -1.28 18.82 -11.31
N ALA A 22 -0.57 19.91 -10.99
CA ALA A 22 0.56 19.88 -10.07
C ALA A 22 0.14 19.79 -8.59
N GLN A 23 -1.06 20.26 -8.22
CA GLN A 23 -1.52 20.19 -6.82
C GLN A 23 -1.99 18.79 -6.41
N ALA A 24 -2.52 17.97 -7.32
CA ALA A 24 -2.99 16.62 -6.98
C ALA A 24 -1.86 15.64 -6.62
N ALA A 25 -0.65 15.86 -7.15
CA ALA A 25 0.52 15.03 -6.91
C ALA A 25 1.23 15.31 -5.57
N LYS A 26 0.86 16.39 -4.85
CA LYS A 26 1.64 16.87 -3.69
C LYS A 26 1.59 15.96 -2.45
N ASN A 27 0.65 15.02 -2.40
CA ASN A 27 0.42 14.13 -1.25
C ASN A 27 0.65 12.64 -1.57
N ILE A 28 1.25 12.31 -2.72
CA ILE A 28 1.58 10.93 -3.09
C ILE A 28 3.06 10.71 -2.78
N ASP A 29 3.36 9.66 -2.03
CA ASP A 29 4.75 9.27 -1.76
C ASP A 29 5.44 8.89 -3.10
N PRO A 30 6.63 9.42 -3.41
CA PRO A 30 7.33 9.15 -4.66
C PRO A 30 7.54 7.66 -4.95
N TYR A 31 7.64 6.82 -3.91
CA TYR A 31 7.79 5.38 -4.06
C TYR A 31 6.57 4.76 -4.75
N ILE A 32 5.37 5.20 -4.39
CA ILE A 32 4.10 4.69 -4.93
C ILE A 32 4.01 4.98 -6.43
N ALA A 33 4.38 6.19 -6.86
CA ALA A 33 4.35 6.55 -8.27
C ALA A 33 5.52 5.93 -9.06
N ARG A 34 6.74 5.94 -8.50
CA ARG A 34 7.96 5.59 -9.23
C ARG A 34 8.24 4.10 -9.28
N TYR A 35 8.06 3.38 -8.18
CA TYR A 35 8.40 1.95 -8.07
C TYR A 35 7.18 1.06 -8.16
N LEU A 36 6.02 1.50 -7.67
CA LEU A 36 4.78 0.73 -7.81
C LEU A 36 3.99 1.10 -9.08
N HIS A 37 4.38 2.16 -9.78
CA HIS A 37 3.69 2.66 -10.97
C HIS A 37 2.18 2.91 -10.73
N VAL A 38 1.82 3.41 -9.54
CA VAL A 38 0.43 3.71 -9.17
C VAL A 38 0.20 5.22 -9.14
N THR A 39 -0.42 5.75 -10.19
CA THR A 39 -0.82 7.16 -10.32
C THR A 39 -2.34 7.37 -10.34
N GLN A 40 -3.10 6.28 -10.37
CA GLN A 40 -4.56 6.24 -10.36
C GLN A 40 -5.02 5.14 -9.39
N PRO A 41 -6.29 5.16 -8.93
CA PRO A 41 -6.80 4.10 -8.06
C PRO A 41 -6.64 2.71 -8.67
N ILE A 42 -6.25 1.74 -7.85
CA ILE A 42 -6.11 0.33 -8.25
C ILE A 42 -7.13 -0.52 -7.50
N ALA A 43 -7.65 -1.55 -8.17
CA ALA A 43 -8.51 -2.54 -7.53
C ALA A 43 -7.65 -3.60 -6.85
N LEU A 44 -7.95 -3.93 -5.59
CA LEU A 44 -7.38 -5.05 -4.86
C LEU A 44 -8.51 -5.96 -4.35
N GLU A 45 -8.25 -7.27 -4.33
CA GLU A 45 -9.19 -8.25 -3.79
C GLU A 45 -9.34 -8.10 -2.27
N MET A 46 -10.59 -8.01 -1.83
CA MET A 46 -10.96 -7.94 -0.43
C MET A 46 -11.02 -9.33 0.20
N ASP A 47 -11.57 -10.30 -0.53
CA ASP A 47 -11.90 -11.64 -0.02
C ASP A 47 -11.87 -12.72 -1.12
N ASN A 48 -12.10 -13.97 -0.71
CA ASN A 48 -12.10 -15.13 -1.59
C ASN A 48 -13.35 -15.25 -2.50
N GLN A 49 -14.30 -14.32 -2.41
CA GLN A 49 -15.49 -14.28 -3.25
C GLN A 49 -15.27 -13.39 -4.49
N GLY A 50 -14.09 -12.78 -4.62
CA GLY A 50 -13.75 -11.89 -5.73
C GLY A 50 -14.25 -10.45 -5.53
N ASN A 51 -14.69 -10.08 -4.32
CA ASN A 51 -15.03 -8.70 -4.03
C ASN A 51 -13.76 -7.85 -4.10
N THR A 52 -13.86 -6.66 -4.69
CA THR A 52 -12.72 -5.74 -4.83
C THR A 52 -13.05 -4.37 -4.29
N ARG A 53 -12.01 -3.63 -3.87
CA ARG A 53 -12.09 -2.23 -3.49
C ARG A 53 -11.03 -1.44 -4.25
N LEU A 54 -11.37 -0.21 -4.63
CA LEU A 54 -10.41 0.75 -5.18
C LEU A 54 -9.60 1.42 -4.05
N PHE A 55 -8.28 1.41 -4.20
CA PHE A 55 -7.34 2.12 -3.34
C PHE A 55 -6.63 3.20 -4.13
N SER A 56 -6.72 4.44 -3.64
CA SER A 56 -6.05 5.59 -4.23
C SER A 56 -4.52 5.57 -3.97
N PRO A 57 -3.72 6.26 -4.81
CA PRO A 57 -2.29 6.45 -4.54
C PRO A 57 -2.01 7.08 -3.17
N GLN A 58 -2.90 7.95 -2.68
CA GLN A 58 -2.81 8.59 -1.37
C GLN A 58 -3.04 7.59 -0.24
N GLU A 59 -4.03 6.69 -0.36
CA GLU A 59 -4.23 5.61 0.60
C GLU A 59 -3.02 4.66 0.66
N LEU A 60 -2.43 4.32 -0.49
CA LEU A 60 -1.19 3.53 -0.51
C LEU A 60 -0.01 4.26 0.12
N SER A 61 0.06 5.59 -0.02
CA SER A 61 1.08 6.43 0.63
C SER A 61 0.90 6.43 2.16
N VAL A 62 -0.34 6.49 2.64
CA VAL A 62 -0.67 6.32 4.07
C VAL A 62 -0.28 4.92 4.55
N GLY A 63 -0.63 3.88 3.78
CA GLY A 63 -0.27 2.49 4.06
C GLY A 63 1.23 2.27 4.19
N LYS A 64 2.01 2.82 3.25
CA LYS A 64 3.47 2.82 3.29
C LYS A 64 4.00 3.45 4.57
N LYS A 65 3.54 4.66 4.91
CA LYS A 65 3.98 5.35 6.14
C LYS A 65 3.67 4.54 7.40
N LEU A 66 2.49 3.93 7.46
CA LEU A 66 2.10 3.08 8.58
C LEU A 66 2.94 1.79 8.64
N PHE A 67 3.25 1.19 7.50
CA PHE A 67 4.17 0.05 7.42
C PHE A 67 5.57 0.44 7.91
N GLU A 68 6.08 1.60 7.51
CA GLU A 68 7.37 2.12 7.96
C GLU A 68 7.42 2.29 9.48
N SER A 69 6.36 2.85 10.09
CA SER A 69 6.35 3.06 11.54
C SER A 69 6.11 1.79 12.37
N ASN A 70 5.55 0.73 11.78
CA ASN A 70 5.07 -0.42 12.54
C ASN A 70 5.73 -1.76 12.19
N CYS A 71 6.28 -1.91 10.99
CA CYS A 71 6.65 -3.20 10.41
C CYS A 71 8.09 -3.24 9.88
N ILE A 72 8.67 -2.09 9.50
CA ILE A 72 9.92 -2.05 8.72
C ILE A 72 11.12 -2.70 9.40
N ASN A 73 11.17 -2.69 10.73
CA ASN A 73 12.29 -3.26 11.49
C ASN A 73 12.45 -4.76 11.24
N CYS A 74 11.37 -5.47 10.93
CA CYS A 74 11.39 -6.89 10.57
C CYS A 74 11.18 -7.12 9.08
N HIS A 75 10.47 -6.21 8.40
CA HIS A 75 9.98 -6.42 7.04
C HIS A 75 10.50 -5.41 5.99
N VAL A 76 11.71 -4.88 6.20
CA VAL A 76 12.36 -4.02 5.21
C VAL A 76 12.41 -4.70 3.83
N GLY A 77 11.95 -4.00 2.80
CA GLY A 77 11.91 -4.54 1.42
C GLY A 77 11.04 -5.78 1.24
N GLY A 78 10.12 -6.08 2.17
CA GLY A 78 9.31 -7.30 2.13
C GLY A 78 10.02 -8.55 2.65
N ALA A 79 11.23 -8.45 3.19
CA ALA A 79 11.89 -9.55 3.88
C ALA A 79 11.16 -9.92 5.18
N THR A 80 11.63 -10.96 5.88
CA THR A 80 11.27 -11.23 7.27
C THR A 80 12.56 -11.57 8.00
N LEU A 81 13.21 -10.57 8.60
CA LEU A 81 14.56 -10.75 9.18
C LEU A 81 14.64 -11.86 10.25
N PRO A 82 13.65 -12.03 11.14
CA PRO A 82 13.69 -13.11 12.14
C PRO A 82 13.43 -14.51 11.57
N ASP A 83 12.80 -14.59 10.40
CA ASP A 83 12.42 -15.83 9.73
C ASP A 83 12.47 -15.65 8.20
N PRO A 84 13.68 -15.72 7.59
CA PRO A 84 13.86 -15.41 6.18
C PRO A 84 13.11 -16.35 5.23
N GLU A 85 12.67 -17.52 5.69
CA GLU A 85 11.91 -18.47 4.87
C GLU A 85 10.45 -18.04 4.65
N VAL A 86 9.95 -17.07 5.44
CA VAL A 86 8.56 -16.59 5.41
C VAL A 86 8.52 -15.09 5.13
N SER A 87 8.96 -14.70 3.94
CA SER A 87 8.91 -13.31 3.45
C SER A 87 7.49 -12.80 3.13
N LEU A 88 7.37 -11.50 2.84
CA LEU A 88 6.14 -10.86 2.34
C LEU A 88 6.06 -10.88 0.80
N SER A 89 6.78 -11.78 0.13
CA SER A 89 6.63 -12.00 -1.32
C SER A 89 5.23 -12.53 -1.66
N LEU A 90 4.74 -12.21 -2.85
CA LEU A 90 3.38 -12.61 -3.25
C LEU A 90 3.18 -14.13 -3.19
N GLU A 91 4.19 -14.89 -3.63
CA GLU A 91 4.17 -16.36 -3.58
C GLU A 91 4.01 -16.89 -2.15
N LYS A 92 4.78 -16.35 -1.18
CA LYS A 92 4.70 -16.78 0.22
C LYS A 92 3.37 -16.38 0.84
N LEU A 93 2.85 -15.20 0.53
CA LEU A 93 1.53 -14.76 0.98
C LEU A 93 0.43 -15.70 0.45
N GLN A 94 0.48 -16.09 -0.82
CA GLN A 94 -0.47 -17.02 -1.43
C GLN A 94 -0.43 -18.43 -0.85
N LYS A 95 0.78 -18.92 -0.51
CA LYS A 95 1.01 -20.28 0.00
C LYS A 95 0.80 -20.43 1.51
N ALA A 96 0.61 -19.33 2.24
CA ALA A 96 0.23 -19.40 3.65
C ALA A 96 -1.12 -20.13 3.81
N ASN A 97 -1.36 -20.71 4.98
CA ASN A 97 -2.64 -21.33 5.31
C ASN A 97 -3.29 -20.64 6.52
N PRO A 98 -4.47 -20.00 6.38
CA PRO A 98 -5.11 -19.66 5.10
C PRO A 98 -4.28 -18.66 4.27
N PRO A 99 -4.53 -18.53 2.95
CA PRO A 99 -3.83 -17.58 2.09
C PRO A 99 -3.95 -16.13 2.57
N ARG A 100 -2.85 -15.37 2.49
CA ARG A 100 -2.68 -13.99 2.99
C ARG A 100 -2.48 -12.99 1.84
N ASP A 101 -3.09 -13.26 0.70
CA ASP A 101 -2.94 -12.52 -0.57
C ASP A 101 -4.10 -11.54 -0.85
N ARG A 102 -4.93 -11.24 0.17
CA ARG A 102 -6.10 -10.36 0.08
C ARG A 102 -6.19 -9.42 1.27
N ILE A 103 -6.91 -8.31 1.10
CA ILE A 103 -7.00 -7.26 2.13
C ILE A 103 -7.50 -7.82 3.45
N ASN A 104 -8.65 -8.51 3.46
CA ASN A 104 -9.22 -9.02 4.71
C ASN A 104 -8.32 -10.08 5.36
N ALA A 105 -7.65 -10.92 4.58
CA ALA A 105 -6.75 -11.94 5.11
C ALA A 105 -5.53 -11.33 5.81
N LEU A 106 -4.91 -10.31 5.22
CA LEU A 106 -3.81 -9.58 5.86
C LEU A 106 -4.27 -8.80 7.09
N VAL A 107 -5.45 -8.17 7.04
CA VAL A 107 -6.03 -7.49 8.20
C VAL A 107 -6.26 -8.50 9.34
N THR A 108 -6.86 -9.65 9.07
CA THR A 108 -7.05 -10.72 10.05
C THR A 108 -5.71 -11.17 10.64
N PHE A 109 -4.69 -11.41 9.81
CA PHE A 109 -3.36 -11.77 10.28
C PHE A 109 -2.73 -10.69 11.17
N MET A 110 -2.84 -9.40 10.81
CA MET A 110 -2.32 -8.30 11.61
C MET A 110 -3.06 -8.14 12.96
N ARG A 111 -4.33 -8.55 13.03
CA ARG A 111 -5.11 -8.55 14.27
C ARG A 111 -4.77 -9.72 15.18
N GLN A 112 -4.40 -10.86 14.62
CA GLN A 112 -4.06 -12.07 15.38
C GLN A 112 -3.07 -12.90 14.55
N PRO A 113 -1.75 -12.64 14.71
CA PRO A 113 -0.75 -13.34 13.92
C PRO A 113 -0.77 -14.85 14.19
N MET A 114 -0.78 -15.63 13.11
CA MET A 114 -0.74 -17.10 13.15
C MET A 114 0.54 -17.64 12.49
N THR A 115 0.96 -18.83 12.90
CA THR A 115 1.99 -19.63 12.20
C THR A 115 1.65 -19.78 10.71
N TYR A 116 2.66 -20.05 9.87
CA TYR A 116 2.49 -20.06 8.41
C TYR A 116 1.47 -21.09 7.92
N ASP A 117 1.35 -22.21 8.64
CA ASP A 117 0.35 -23.26 8.40
C ASP A 117 -1.01 -23.00 9.08
N GLY A 118 -1.10 -21.95 9.89
CA GLY A 118 -2.31 -21.51 10.60
C GLY A 118 -2.69 -22.36 11.81
N SER A 119 -1.82 -23.27 12.26
CA SER A 119 -2.13 -24.24 13.31
C SER A 119 -2.23 -23.61 14.72
N GLN A 120 -1.51 -22.52 14.95
CA GLN A 120 -1.43 -21.82 16.24
C GLN A 120 -1.08 -20.35 16.09
N GLU A 121 -1.40 -19.55 17.10
CA GLU A 121 -0.94 -18.16 17.23
C GLU A 121 0.59 -18.08 17.26
N THR A 122 1.14 -16.98 16.74
CA THR A 122 2.57 -16.69 16.79
C THR A 122 2.84 -15.33 17.41
N TYR A 123 3.87 -15.27 18.25
CA TYR A 123 4.41 -14.03 18.81
C TYR A 123 5.62 -13.51 18.01
N GLY A 124 5.99 -14.17 16.91
CA GLY A 124 7.08 -13.77 16.02
C GLY A 124 6.75 -12.58 15.12
N CYS A 125 5.47 -12.20 15.04
CA CYS A 125 5.01 -11.00 14.36
C CYS A 125 4.24 -10.10 15.34
N ARG A 126 4.28 -8.79 15.12
CA ARG A 126 3.61 -7.81 15.97
C ARG A 126 2.10 -7.82 15.73
N GLU A 127 1.32 -8.04 16.78
CA GLU A 127 -0.12 -7.82 16.78
C GLU A 127 -0.45 -6.32 16.73
N LEU A 128 -1.46 -5.96 15.94
CA LEU A 128 -1.96 -4.59 15.81
C LEU A 128 -3.43 -4.53 16.25
N PRO A 129 -3.74 -4.32 17.54
CA PRO A 129 -5.11 -4.33 18.05
C PRO A 129 -5.91 -3.07 17.65
N PRO A 130 -7.26 -3.08 17.74
CA PRO A 130 -8.09 -1.92 17.38
C PRO A 130 -7.78 -0.64 18.16
N SER A 131 -7.25 -0.76 19.37
CA SER A 131 -6.79 0.36 20.20
C SER A 131 -5.55 1.07 19.64
N LEU A 132 -4.78 0.40 18.79
CA LEU A 132 -3.56 0.94 18.18
C LEU A 132 -3.83 1.49 16.77
N LEU A 133 -4.51 0.72 15.93
CA LEU A 133 -4.86 1.10 14.55
C LEU A 133 -6.29 0.69 14.20
N SER A 134 -7.01 1.62 13.57
CA SER A 134 -8.35 1.38 13.05
C SER A 134 -8.35 0.37 11.89
N GLN A 135 -9.52 -0.17 11.58
CA GLN A 135 -9.73 -1.06 10.44
C GLN A 135 -9.23 -0.43 9.13
N GLN A 136 -9.64 0.81 8.86
CA GLN A 136 -9.27 1.53 7.65
C GLN A 136 -7.75 1.73 7.53
N GLN A 137 -7.06 1.94 8.65
CA GLN A 137 -5.59 2.04 8.65
C GLN A 137 -4.93 0.71 8.31
N LEU A 138 -5.40 -0.41 8.89
CA LEU A 138 -4.86 -1.74 8.53
C LEU A 138 -5.12 -2.09 7.07
N GLU A 139 -6.29 -1.74 6.53
CA GLU A 139 -6.58 -1.94 5.11
C GLU A 139 -5.58 -1.19 4.20
N THR A 140 -5.16 0.02 4.58
CA THR A 140 -4.12 0.73 3.82
C THR A 140 -2.75 0.05 3.91
N ILE A 141 -2.37 -0.51 5.07
CA ILE A 141 -1.12 -1.29 5.22
C ILE A 141 -1.20 -2.55 4.34
N ALA A 142 -2.30 -3.29 4.40
CA ALA A 142 -2.52 -4.47 3.58
C ALA A 142 -2.46 -4.13 2.08
N ALA A 143 -3.11 -3.04 1.67
CA ALA A 143 -3.09 -2.57 0.29
C ALA A 143 -1.67 -2.22 -0.17
N PHE A 144 -0.87 -1.55 0.68
CA PHE A 144 0.52 -1.28 0.39
C PHE A 144 1.35 -2.57 0.23
N ILE A 145 1.24 -3.52 1.17
CA ILE A 145 1.96 -4.80 1.12
C ILE A 145 1.64 -5.57 -0.16
N LEU A 146 0.36 -5.73 -0.49
CA LEU A 146 -0.05 -6.47 -1.70
C LEU A 146 0.41 -5.77 -2.98
N THR A 147 0.28 -4.44 -3.04
CA THR A 147 0.73 -3.68 -4.20
C THR A 147 2.25 -3.77 -4.37
N ALA A 148 3.00 -3.71 -3.28
CA ALA A 148 4.45 -3.88 -3.30
C ALA A 148 4.83 -5.31 -3.72
N ALA A 149 4.20 -6.33 -3.15
CA ALA A 149 4.43 -7.73 -3.51
C ALA A 149 4.13 -8.04 -4.98
N GLN A 150 3.19 -7.31 -5.60
CA GLN A 150 2.84 -7.46 -7.01
C GLN A 150 3.75 -6.68 -7.96
N LYS A 151 4.27 -5.52 -7.54
CA LYS A 151 4.84 -4.53 -8.48
C LYS A 151 6.26 -4.07 -8.15
N ALA A 152 6.67 -4.10 -6.88
CA ALA A 152 7.96 -3.55 -6.47
C ALA A 152 9.11 -4.48 -6.85
N PRO A 153 10.11 -3.99 -7.60
CA PRO A 153 11.30 -4.78 -7.90
C PRO A 153 12.03 -5.21 -6.63
N GLY A 154 12.32 -6.50 -6.49
CA GLY A 154 13.06 -7.06 -5.35
C GLY A 154 12.26 -7.21 -4.07
N TRP A 155 10.95 -6.95 -4.07
CA TRP A 155 10.15 -7.12 -2.86
C TRP A 155 10.05 -8.58 -2.40
N GLY A 156 10.46 -8.84 -1.17
CA GLY A 156 10.46 -10.18 -0.59
C GLY A 156 11.48 -11.13 -1.22
N THR A 157 12.51 -10.62 -1.92
CA THR A 157 13.63 -11.45 -2.34
C THR A 157 14.39 -11.96 -1.11
N GLU A 158 14.60 -13.27 -1.05
CA GLU A 158 15.32 -13.94 0.04
C GLU A 158 16.83 -14.07 -0.30
N SER A 159 17.21 -13.73 -1.53
CA SER A 159 18.60 -13.65 -2.02
C SER A 159 19.00 -12.19 -2.27
N PHE A 160 20.11 -11.77 -1.66
CA PHE A 160 20.71 -10.44 -1.75
C PHE A 160 22.19 -10.53 -2.14
#